data_AF-A0A5F2BZE0-F1
#
_entry.id   AF-A0A5F2BZE0-F1
#
_cell.length_a   1.000
_cell.length_b   1.000
_cell.length_c   1.000
_cell.angle_alpha   90.00
_cell.angle_beta   90.00
_cell.angle_gamma   90.00
#
_symmetry.space_group_name_H-M   'P 1'
#
loop_
_entity.id
_entity.type
_entity.pdbx_description
1 polymer ?
#
loop_
_entity_poly.entity_id
_entity_poly.type
_entity_poly.pdbx_seq_one_letter_code
_entity_poly.pdbx_strand_id
1 'polypeptide(L)'
;MTVIKFGFLIFFLIFCYSCVNDQYIKNYSEQEIGGKKITVEISVFHGDDHLLDKSVMIRRFCIGSDLNKLEQNCELDPIILNYTITTERPLRISIPSRQPIIAKILFQHVDHWSFADAAAYFTDQNKISSPTNCKTSGVSLEGFPKFLCNGFKNTNQVHKIRFRYLGKKDLEKPGSGGELIDKIILGPMFLPAEVVYELASP
;
A
#
# COMPACT_ATOMS: atom_id res chain seq x y z
N MET A 1 38.93 -23.78 31.13
CA MET A 1 38.71 -23.21 29.78
C MET A 1 37.21 -23.06 29.54
N THR A 2 36.61 -21.95 29.97
CA THR A 2 35.15 -21.73 29.90
C THR A 2 34.79 -20.28 29.56
N VAL A 3 35.72 -19.52 28.99
CA VAL A 3 35.50 -18.10 28.61
C VAL A 3 35.11 -17.95 27.14
N ILE A 4 35.39 -18.96 26.30
CA ILE A 4 35.20 -18.88 24.83
C ILE A 4 33.74 -19.15 24.41
N LYS A 5 32.92 -19.80 25.24
CA LYS A 5 31.52 -20.15 24.88
C LYS A 5 30.51 -19.01 25.07
N PHE A 6 30.73 -18.11 26.03
CA PHE A 6 29.78 -17.01 26.31
C PHE A 6 29.88 -15.87 25.29
N GLY A 7 31.09 -15.55 24.82
CA GLY A 7 31.29 -14.51 23.80
C GLY A 7 30.61 -14.85 22.47
N PHE A 8 30.65 -16.12 22.06
CA PHE A 8 29.99 -16.59 20.84
C PHE A 8 28.46 -16.48 20.92
N LEU A 9 27.88 -16.76 22.09
CA LEU A 9 26.43 -16.65 22.31
C LEU A 9 25.96 -15.20 22.26
N ILE A 10 26.71 -14.28 22.87
CA ILE A 10 26.43 -12.84 22.83
C ILE A 10 26.57 -12.31 21.39
N PHE A 11 27.60 -12.73 20.67
CA PHE A 11 27.80 -12.32 19.28
C PHE A 11 26.68 -12.85 18.36
N PHE A 12 26.21 -14.08 18.57
CA PHE A 12 25.08 -14.66 17.86
C PHE A 12 23.77 -13.93 18.17
N LEU A 13 23.53 -13.56 19.45
CA LEU A 13 22.37 -12.77 19.85
C LEU A 13 22.37 -11.36 19.24
N ILE A 14 23.54 -10.70 19.14
CA ILE A 14 23.68 -9.38 18.50
C ILE A 14 23.49 -9.48 16.97
N PHE A 15 23.99 -10.55 16.34
CA PHE A 15 23.77 -10.80 14.91
C PHE A 15 22.30 -11.10 14.59
N CYS A 16 21.61 -11.86 15.44
CA CYS A 16 20.18 -12.10 15.31
C CYS A 16 19.33 -10.85 15.60
N TYR A 17 19.83 -9.91 16.42
CA TYR A 17 19.16 -8.62 16.68
C TYR A 17 19.38 -7.57 15.60
N SER A 18 20.37 -7.76 14.73
CA SER A 18 20.53 -6.99 13.50
C SER A 18 19.50 -7.47 12.47
N CYS A 19 18.21 -7.37 12.81
CA CYS A 19 17.16 -7.34 11.80
C CYS A 19 17.51 -6.14 10.90
N VAL A 20 17.95 -6.43 9.68
CA VAL A 20 18.08 -5.43 8.64
C VAL A 20 16.69 -4.86 8.43
N ASN A 21 16.43 -3.69 9.01
CA ASN A 21 15.16 -3.00 8.84
C ASN A 21 15.22 -2.33 7.47
N ASP A 22 15.02 -3.13 6.41
CA ASP A 22 15.00 -2.70 5.02
C ASP A 22 13.74 -1.87 4.76
N GLN A 23 13.71 -0.67 5.35
CA GLN A 23 12.74 0.37 5.06
C GLN A 23 13.38 1.36 4.11
N TYR A 24 12.79 1.54 2.93
CA TYR A 24 13.25 2.57 2.00
C TYR A 24 12.14 3.08 1.08
N ILE A 25 12.37 4.28 0.56
CA ILE A 25 11.64 4.86 -0.56
C ILE A 25 12.66 5.11 -1.65
N LYS A 26 12.42 4.57 -2.83
CA LYS A 26 13.28 4.71 -3.99
C LYS A 26 13.30 6.17 -4.43
N ASN A 27 14.51 6.74 -4.47
CA ASN A 27 14.74 8.07 -5.02
C ASN A 27 15.11 7.92 -6.49
N TYR A 28 14.26 8.40 -7.38
CA TYR A 28 14.56 8.45 -8.79
C TYR A 28 15.41 9.68 -9.10
N SER A 29 16.48 9.48 -9.87
CA SER A 29 17.26 10.58 -10.42
C SER A 29 16.45 11.37 -11.47
N GLU A 30 16.81 12.63 -11.70
CA GLU A 30 16.18 13.44 -12.76
C GLU A 30 16.29 12.79 -14.14
N GLN A 31 17.39 12.06 -14.39
CA GLN A 31 17.61 11.31 -15.62
C GLN A 31 16.61 10.17 -15.80
N GLU A 32 16.31 9.41 -14.73
CA GLU A 32 15.36 8.30 -14.78
C GLU A 32 13.90 8.75 -14.91
N ILE A 33 13.59 9.93 -14.39
CA ILE A 33 12.26 10.55 -14.47
C ILE A 33 11.95 11.02 -15.91
N GLY A 34 12.98 11.43 -16.67
CA GLY A 34 12.85 11.72 -18.10
C GLY A 34 11.74 12.74 -18.40
N GLY A 35 11.83 13.95 -17.83
CA GLY A 35 10.94 15.09 -18.12
C GLY A 35 9.45 14.95 -17.74
N LYS A 36 8.90 13.73 -17.66
CA LYS A 36 7.50 13.44 -17.32
C LYS A 36 7.45 12.57 -16.07
N LYS A 37 6.91 13.15 -14.99
CA LYS A 37 6.73 12.47 -13.71
C LYS A 37 5.26 12.31 -13.38
N ILE A 38 4.92 11.19 -12.75
CA ILE A 38 3.66 11.02 -12.06
C ILE A 38 3.90 11.29 -10.59
N THR A 39 3.12 12.21 -10.02
CA THR A 39 3.18 12.52 -8.60
C THR A 39 2.12 11.69 -7.89
N VAL A 40 2.53 10.86 -6.93
CA VAL A 40 1.65 10.01 -6.13
C VAL A 40 1.66 10.51 -4.69
N GLU A 41 0.48 10.68 -4.11
CA GLU A 41 0.27 11.00 -2.70
C GLU A 41 -0.47 9.83 -2.04
N ILE A 42 0.16 9.21 -1.06
CA ILE A 42 -0.38 8.09 -0.30
C ILE A 42 -0.69 8.58 1.11
N SER A 43 -1.94 8.41 1.55
CA SER A 43 -2.39 8.93 2.85
C SER A 43 -3.31 7.95 3.56
N VAL A 44 -3.43 8.10 4.88
CA VAL A 44 -4.40 7.39 5.72
C VAL A 44 -5.40 8.41 6.26
N PHE A 45 -6.67 8.03 6.32
CA PHE A 45 -7.70 8.84 7.00
C PHE A 45 -8.79 7.96 7.60
N HIS A 46 -9.61 8.56 8.46
CA HIS A 46 -10.72 7.88 9.13
C HIS A 46 -12.05 8.38 8.56
N GLY A 47 -13.09 7.54 8.64
CA GLY A 47 -14.48 8.03 8.60
C GLY A 47 -14.81 8.92 9.81
N ASP A 48 -16.08 9.32 9.93
CA ASP A 48 -16.59 10.27 10.93
C ASP A 48 -16.41 9.83 12.41
N ASP A 49 -15.89 8.62 12.66
CA ASP A 49 -15.62 8.11 13.99
C ASP A 49 -14.14 8.38 14.34
N HIS A 50 -13.92 9.23 15.36
CA HIS A 50 -12.62 9.64 15.91
C HIS A 50 -11.83 8.44 16.49
N LEU A 51 -11.25 7.61 15.63
CA LEU A 51 -10.28 6.60 16.04
C LEU A 51 -8.90 7.26 16.24
N LEU A 52 -8.19 6.80 17.27
CA LEU A 52 -6.78 7.11 17.57
C LEU A 52 -5.92 7.00 16.31
N ASP A 53 -4.86 7.81 16.20
CA ASP A 53 -3.91 7.82 15.09
C ASP A 53 -3.53 6.40 14.66
N LYS A 54 -4.14 5.94 13.56
CA LYS A 54 -3.83 4.65 12.97
C LYS A 54 -2.64 4.81 12.05
N SER A 55 -1.67 3.94 12.24
CA SER A 55 -0.56 3.76 11.32
C SER A 55 -0.85 2.60 10.37
N VAL A 56 -0.44 2.77 9.13
CA VAL A 56 -0.47 1.71 8.11
C VAL A 56 0.94 1.60 7.56
N MET A 57 1.47 0.39 7.51
CA MET A 57 2.73 0.13 6.82
C MET A 57 2.45 -0.18 5.36
N ILE A 58 3.06 0.57 4.47
CA ILE A 58 3.19 0.20 3.07
C ILE A 58 4.30 -0.85 3.02
N ARG A 59 3.92 -2.11 2.92
CA ARG A 59 4.87 -3.22 2.78
C ARG A 59 5.62 -3.10 1.48
N ARG A 60 4.88 -2.91 0.38
CA ARG A 60 5.44 -2.76 -0.96
C ARG A 60 4.61 -1.79 -1.77
N PHE A 61 5.26 -0.89 -2.49
CA PHE A 61 4.64 -0.18 -3.61
C PHE A 61 5.50 -0.40 -4.84
N CYS A 62 4.90 -0.84 -5.94
CA CYS A 62 5.61 -1.24 -7.14
C CYS A 62 4.80 -0.86 -8.38
N ILE A 63 5.52 -0.66 -9.49
CA ILE A 63 4.94 -0.42 -10.81
C ILE A 63 5.56 -1.39 -11.82
N GLY A 64 4.80 -1.71 -12.86
CA GLY A 64 5.26 -2.50 -14.01
C GLY A 64 4.52 -2.09 -15.26
N SER A 65 5.07 -2.43 -16.44
CA SER A 65 4.36 -2.23 -17.71
C SER A 65 3.36 -3.34 -18.05
N ASP A 66 3.42 -4.45 -17.32
CA ASP A 66 2.45 -5.54 -17.35
C ASP A 66 2.45 -6.23 -15.98
N LEU A 67 1.54 -7.21 -15.78
CA LEU A 67 1.40 -7.90 -14.50
C LEU A 67 2.64 -8.72 -14.11
N ASN A 68 3.33 -9.31 -15.09
CA ASN A 68 4.52 -10.13 -14.82
C ASN A 68 5.67 -9.25 -14.33
N LYS A 69 5.92 -8.13 -15.03
CA LYS A 69 6.92 -7.14 -14.62
C LYS A 69 6.55 -6.46 -13.31
N LEU A 70 5.26 -6.24 -13.06
CA LEU A 70 4.80 -5.69 -11.78
C LEU A 70 5.22 -6.61 -10.63
N GLU A 71 4.82 -7.88 -10.67
CA GLU A 71 5.15 -8.83 -9.60
C GLU A 71 6.66 -9.04 -9.45
N GLN A 72 7.40 -9.14 -10.57
CA GLN A 72 8.87 -9.18 -10.55
C GLN A 72 9.47 -7.94 -9.87
N ASN A 73 8.99 -6.73 -10.18
CA ASN A 73 9.48 -5.51 -9.56
C ASN A 73 9.10 -5.45 -8.08
N CYS A 74 7.94 -5.96 -7.68
CA CYS A 74 7.56 -6.03 -6.27
C CYS A 74 8.48 -6.93 -5.44
N GLU A 75 9.03 -7.99 -6.04
CA GLU A 75 9.97 -8.91 -5.40
C GLU A 75 11.40 -8.35 -5.36
N LEU A 76 11.87 -7.75 -6.46
CA LEU A 76 13.28 -7.40 -6.64
C LEU A 76 13.61 -5.94 -6.33
N ASP A 77 12.74 -5.01 -6.69
CA ASP A 77 13.02 -3.57 -6.69
C ASP A 77 11.74 -2.74 -6.52
N PRO A 78 11.05 -2.85 -5.37
CA PRO A 78 9.87 -2.04 -5.10
C PRO A 78 10.27 -0.57 -4.92
N ILE A 79 9.34 0.33 -5.23
CA ILE A 79 9.49 1.77 -5.03
C ILE A 79 9.44 2.11 -3.54
N ILE A 80 8.59 1.44 -2.77
CA ILE A 80 8.51 1.59 -1.32
C ILE A 80 8.64 0.20 -0.71
N LEU A 81 9.48 0.06 0.32
CA LEU A 81 9.59 -1.14 1.13
C LEU A 81 9.41 -0.78 2.61
N ASN A 82 8.50 -1.47 3.31
CA ASN A 82 8.26 -1.39 4.76
C ASN A 82 8.14 0.04 5.34
N TYR A 83 7.44 0.95 4.66
CA TYR A 83 7.33 2.35 5.08
C TYR A 83 6.01 2.63 5.79
N THR A 84 6.06 3.11 7.02
CA THR A 84 4.86 3.45 7.81
C THR A 84 4.39 4.87 7.56
N ILE A 85 3.11 5.01 7.21
CA ILE A 85 2.39 6.29 7.10
C ILE A 85 1.38 6.44 8.23
N THR A 86 1.07 7.68 8.59
CA THR A 86 0.06 8.06 9.58
C THR A 86 -0.92 9.06 8.98
N THR A 87 -2.00 9.33 9.69
CA THR A 87 -3.00 10.38 9.37
C THR A 87 -2.39 11.77 9.19
N GLU A 88 -1.39 12.11 9.99
CA GLU A 88 -0.75 13.43 9.97
C GLU A 88 0.35 13.56 8.91
N ARG A 89 0.87 12.43 8.41
CA ARG A 89 2.05 12.39 7.54
C ARG A 89 1.77 11.63 6.25
N PRO A 90 1.08 12.27 5.28
CA PRO A 90 0.93 11.69 3.96
C PRO A 90 2.30 11.59 3.27
N LEU A 91 2.51 10.52 2.51
CA LEU A 91 3.71 10.29 1.73
C LEU A 91 3.49 10.80 0.31
N ARG A 92 4.37 11.68 -0.18
CA ARG A 92 4.35 12.16 -1.57
C ARG A 92 5.62 11.77 -2.29
N ILE A 93 5.49 11.05 -3.39
CA ILE A 93 6.60 10.57 -4.21
C ILE A 93 6.39 10.93 -5.68
N SER A 94 7.49 11.02 -6.43
CA SER A 94 7.48 11.17 -7.87
C SER A 94 8.04 9.92 -8.51
N ILE A 95 7.30 9.35 -9.47
CA ILE A 95 7.71 8.16 -10.22
C ILE A 95 7.82 8.49 -11.71
N PRO A 96 8.68 7.79 -12.47
CA PRO A 96 8.77 7.97 -13.92
C PRO A 96 7.44 7.66 -14.61
N SER A 97 7.02 8.53 -15.54
CA SER A 97 5.82 8.31 -16.36
C SER A 97 6.10 7.32 -17.51
N ARG A 98 6.26 6.03 -17.20
CA ARG A 98 6.48 4.98 -18.22
C ARG A 98 5.17 4.26 -18.55
N GLN A 99 4.54 4.56 -19.67
CA GLN A 99 3.30 3.88 -20.06
C GLN A 99 3.54 2.58 -20.84
N PRO A 100 2.63 1.59 -20.74
CA PRO A 100 1.51 1.51 -19.79
C PRO A 100 1.97 1.32 -18.34
N ILE A 101 1.16 1.75 -17.36
CA ILE A 101 1.46 1.58 -15.93
C ILE A 101 0.41 0.69 -15.28
N ILE A 102 0.88 -0.41 -14.70
CA ILE A 102 0.16 -1.16 -13.69
C ILE A 102 0.87 -0.94 -12.37
N ALA A 103 0.13 -0.61 -11.32
CA ALA A 103 0.68 -0.39 -9.98
C ALA A 103 0.06 -1.36 -8.98
N LYS A 104 0.85 -1.78 -7.99
CA LYS A 104 0.41 -2.57 -6.83
C LYS A 104 0.89 -1.89 -5.58
N ILE A 105 0.01 -1.81 -4.59
CA ILE A 105 0.35 -1.39 -3.24
C ILE A 105 -0.11 -2.48 -2.26
N LEU A 106 0.80 -2.90 -1.39
CA LEU A 106 0.56 -3.85 -0.32
C LEU A 106 0.60 -3.07 0.99
N PHE A 107 -0.54 -2.97 1.65
CA PHE A 107 -0.69 -2.37 2.97
C PHE A 107 -0.64 -3.46 4.02
N GLN A 108 -0.05 -3.17 5.17
CA GLN A 108 -0.07 -3.99 6.36
C GLN A 108 -0.55 -3.14 7.53
N HIS A 109 -1.59 -3.60 8.21
CA HIS A 109 -1.95 -3.00 9.49
C HIS A 109 -0.93 -3.40 10.55
N VAL A 110 -0.42 -2.41 11.28
CA VAL A 110 0.53 -2.62 12.38
C VAL A 110 -0.22 -2.44 13.68
N ASP A 111 -0.48 -3.55 14.37
CA ASP A 111 -0.91 -3.55 15.77
C ASP A 111 0.05 -4.43 16.58
N HIS A 112 0.15 -4.20 17.89
CA HIS A 112 1.10 -4.86 18.80
C HIS A 112 1.04 -6.39 18.77
N TRP A 113 -0.09 -6.97 18.34
CA TRP A 113 -0.38 -8.41 18.44
C TRP A 113 -0.80 -9.05 17.12
N SER A 114 -0.92 -8.29 16.04
CA SER A 114 -1.44 -8.84 14.79
C SER A 114 -1.07 -8.05 13.54
N PHE A 115 -0.99 -8.78 12.43
CA PHE A 115 -0.72 -8.25 11.11
C PHE A 115 -1.76 -8.76 10.13
N ALA A 116 -2.19 -7.90 9.22
CA ALA A 116 -2.90 -8.34 8.04
C ALA A 116 -2.55 -7.45 6.87
N ASP A 117 -2.49 -8.11 5.72
CA ASP A 117 -2.03 -7.54 4.48
C ASP A 117 -3.19 -7.36 3.52
N ALA A 118 -3.16 -6.24 2.79
CA ALA A 118 -4.14 -5.88 1.78
C ALA A 118 -3.45 -5.38 0.52
N ALA A 119 -3.70 -6.06 -0.61
CA ALA A 119 -3.19 -5.62 -1.90
C ALA A 119 -4.26 -4.84 -2.67
N ALA A 120 -3.88 -3.70 -3.25
CA ALA A 120 -4.68 -2.97 -4.23
C ALA A 120 -3.88 -2.81 -5.53
N TYR A 121 -4.57 -2.94 -6.66
CA TYR A 121 -3.97 -2.91 -7.98
C TYR A 121 -4.62 -1.82 -8.84
N PHE A 122 -3.83 -1.08 -9.61
CA PHE A 122 -4.30 0.02 -10.45
C PHE A 122 -3.75 -0.10 -11.87
N THR A 123 -4.53 0.31 -12.87
CA THR A 123 -4.14 0.32 -14.28
C THR A 123 -4.80 1.48 -15.02
N ASP A 124 -4.11 2.02 -16.03
CA ASP A 124 -4.66 3.01 -16.95
C ASP A 124 -5.46 2.38 -18.10
N GLN A 125 -5.41 1.05 -18.22
CA GLN A 125 -6.14 0.30 -19.23
C GLN A 125 -7.62 0.19 -18.81
N ASN A 126 -8.54 0.71 -19.63
CA ASN A 126 -10.00 0.71 -19.40
C ASN A 126 -10.67 -0.68 -19.30
N LYS A 127 -9.92 -1.74 -19.00
CA LYS A 127 -10.41 -3.09 -18.70
C LYS A 127 -10.74 -3.19 -17.20
N ILE A 128 -11.78 -2.49 -16.75
CA ILE A 128 -12.17 -2.47 -15.33
C ILE A 128 -13.62 -2.93 -15.19
N SER A 129 -13.85 -3.82 -14.24
CA SER A 129 -15.14 -4.43 -13.89
C SER A 129 -16.04 -3.54 -13.01
N SER A 130 -15.59 -2.33 -12.64
CA SER A 130 -16.34 -1.40 -11.78
C SER A 130 -16.47 0.00 -12.40
N PRO A 131 -17.70 0.53 -12.56
CA PRO A 131 -17.96 1.85 -13.15
C PRO A 131 -17.73 3.03 -12.18
N THR A 132 -17.51 2.77 -10.89
CA THR A 132 -17.25 3.80 -9.88
C THR A 132 -15.75 3.93 -9.61
N ASN A 133 -15.27 5.17 -9.43
CA ASN A 133 -13.93 5.47 -8.90
C ASN A 133 -13.57 4.42 -7.84
N CYS A 134 -12.47 3.70 -8.08
CA CYS A 134 -11.96 2.59 -7.27
C CYS A 134 -12.28 2.75 -5.78
N LYS A 135 -13.42 2.21 -5.36
CA LYS A 135 -13.71 1.81 -4.00
C LYS A 135 -13.61 0.30 -4.04
N THR A 136 -12.39 -0.20 -4.18
CA THR A 136 -12.16 -1.63 -4.01
C THR A 136 -12.17 -1.89 -2.53
N SER A 137 -13.18 -2.65 -2.16
CA SER A 137 -13.37 -3.10 -0.82
C SER A 137 -13.46 -4.62 -1.01
N GLY A 138 -12.39 -5.32 -0.61
CA GLY A 138 -12.15 -6.72 -0.97
C GLY A 138 -10.66 -7.00 -1.18
N VAL A 139 -10.01 -7.51 -0.15
CA VAL A 139 -8.59 -7.91 -0.12
C VAL A 139 -8.38 -9.12 -1.01
N SER A 140 -7.42 -9.05 -1.93
CA SER A 140 -6.69 -10.24 -2.34
C SER A 140 -5.55 -10.45 -1.35
N LEU A 141 -5.65 -11.50 -0.51
CA LEU A 141 -4.50 -12.10 0.15
C LEU A 141 -3.67 -12.68 -1.00
N GLU A 142 -2.59 -11.98 -1.37
CA GLU A 142 -1.63 -12.33 -2.43
C GLU A 142 -2.14 -13.41 -3.41
N GLY A 143 -3.09 -13.05 -4.28
CA GLY A 143 -3.76 -14.03 -5.11
C GLY A 143 -4.61 -13.41 -6.20
N PHE A 144 -4.02 -13.28 -7.40
CA PHE A 144 -4.61 -12.84 -8.66
C PHE A 144 -5.30 -11.44 -8.64
N PRO A 145 -5.02 -10.54 -9.58
CA PRO A 145 -5.65 -9.21 -9.65
C PRO A 145 -7.10 -9.32 -10.15
N LYS A 146 -8.01 -9.89 -9.34
CA LYS A 146 -9.44 -9.96 -9.65
C LYS A 146 -10.11 -8.57 -9.69
N PHE A 147 -9.47 -7.57 -9.09
CA PHE A 147 -9.98 -6.20 -8.97
C PHE A 147 -8.88 -5.20 -9.34
N LEU A 148 -8.75 -4.89 -10.63
CA LEU A 148 -7.92 -3.79 -11.12
C LEU A 148 -8.73 -2.50 -11.10
N CYS A 149 -8.21 -1.48 -10.43
CA CYS A 149 -8.79 -0.15 -10.39
C CYS A 149 -8.35 0.71 -11.57
N ASN A 150 -9.24 1.59 -12.07
CA ASN A 150 -8.79 2.68 -12.93
C ASN A 150 -7.87 3.59 -12.13
N GLY A 151 -6.64 3.78 -12.59
CA GLY A 151 -5.71 4.70 -11.97
C GLY A 151 -4.49 4.92 -12.84
N PHE A 152 -3.59 5.78 -12.37
CA PHE A 152 -2.33 6.07 -13.08
C PHE A 152 -2.51 6.56 -14.53
N LYS A 153 -3.65 7.19 -14.83
CA LYS A 153 -3.90 7.90 -16.09
C LYS A 153 -2.81 8.94 -16.34
N ASN A 154 -2.38 9.08 -17.59
CA ASN A 154 -1.36 10.05 -17.98
C ASN A 154 -1.88 11.49 -17.87
N THR A 155 -1.74 12.06 -16.67
CA THR A 155 -2.14 13.42 -16.32
C THR A 155 -1.04 14.06 -15.49
N ASN A 156 -0.97 15.39 -15.51
CA ASN A 156 -0.07 16.14 -14.62
C ASN A 156 -0.65 16.31 -13.20
N GLN A 157 -1.83 15.76 -12.93
CA GLN A 157 -2.48 15.85 -11.63
C GLN A 157 -1.79 14.94 -10.61
N VAL A 158 -2.02 15.22 -9.33
CA VAL A 158 -1.53 14.35 -8.25
C VAL A 158 -2.45 13.14 -8.13
N HIS A 159 -1.86 11.96 -8.17
CA HIS A 159 -2.54 10.68 -7.99
C HIS A 159 -2.65 10.38 -6.50
N LYS A 160 -3.85 10.50 -5.93
CA LYS A 160 -4.11 10.27 -4.51
C LYS A 160 -4.55 8.82 -4.29
N ILE A 161 -3.79 8.08 -3.49
CA ILE A 161 -4.15 6.76 -2.97
C ILE A 161 -4.42 6.95 -1.49
N ARG A 162 -5.68 6.79 -1.08
CA ARG A 162 -6.10 7.04 0.29
C ARG A 162 -6.59 5.76 0.93
N PHE A 163 -5.97 5.37 2.04
CA PHE A 163 -6.40 4.26 2.86
C PHE A 163 -7.38 4.77 3.91
N ARG A 164 -8.62 4.29 3.87
CA ARG A 164 -9.68 4.72 4.78
C ARG A 164 -10.07 3.59 5.71
N TYR A 165 -9.95 3.82 7.01
CA TYR A 165 -10.60 2.97 8.00
C TYR A 165 -12.10 3.28 8.07
N LEU A 166 -12.92 2.24 7.99
CA LEU A 166 -14.37 2.35 8.05
C LEU A 166 -14.82 2.31 9.52
N GLY A 167 -15.55 3.35 9.95
CA GLY A 167 -16.16 3.42 11.28
C GLY A 167 -17.44 2.58 11.37
N LYS A 168 -18.02 2.49 12.58
CA LYS A 168 -19.24 1.70 12.80
C LYS A 168 -20.40 2.20 11.96
N LYS A 169 -20.56 3.52 11.88
CA LYS A 169 -21.61 4.17 11.06
C LYS A 169 -21.44 3.91 9.57
N ASP A 170 -20.20 3.74 9.09
CA ASP A 170 -19.93 3.42 7.69
C ASP A 170 -20.33 1.97 7.35
N LEU A 171 -20.34 1.08 8.34
CA LEU A 171 -20.79 -0.30 8.19
C LEU A 171 -22.32 -0.45 8.23
N GLU A 172 -23.02 0.50 8.87
CA GLU A 172 -24.48 0.50 9.04
C GLU A 172 -25.24 1.08 7.84
N LYS A 173 -24.54 1.66 6.84
CA LYS A 173 -25.19 2.30 5.67
C LYS A 173 -25.86 1.26 4.74
N PRO A 174 -27.10 1.47 4.29
CA PRO A 174 -27.71 0.58 3.31
C PRO A 174 -26.92 0.60 2.00
N GLY A 175 -26.57 -0.57 1.46
CA GLY A 175 -25.72 -0.70 0.28
C GLY A 175 -24.21 -0.69 0.57
N SER A 176 -23.76 -0.53 1.82
CA SER A 176 -22.35 -0.68 2.21
C SER A 176 -21.93 -2.13 2.46
N GLY A 177 -22.61 -3.11 1.83
CA GLY A 177 -22.34 -4.54 2.01
C GLY A 177 -22.52 -4.99 3.45
N GLY A 178 -23.74 -5.40 3.81
CA GLY A 178 -23.98 -6.26 4.98
C GLY A 178 -23.31 -7.64 4.84
N GLU A 179 -22.67 -7.91 3.69
CA GLU A 179 -21.78 -9.04 3.48
C GLU A 179 -20.33 -8.53 3.52
N LEU A 180 -19.52 -9.14 4.39
CA LEU A 180 -18.07 -8.91 4.58
C LEU A 180 -17.21 -9.04 3.29
N ILE A 181 -17.83 -9.38 2.16
CA ILE A 181 -17.20 -9.77 0.90
C ILE A 181 -16.59 -8.55 0.19
N ASP A 182 -17.26 -7.41 0.30
CA ASP A 182 -16.81 -6.16 -0.31
C ASP A 182 -16.05 -5.28 0.67
N LYS A 183 -15.20 -5.78 1.58
CA LYS A 183 -14.42 -4.95 2.52
C LYS A 183 -12.98 -5.45 2.68
N ILE A 184 -12.03 -4.53 2.90
CA ILE A 184 -10.67 -4.91 3.29
C ILE A 184 -10.72 -5.26 4.77
N ILE A 185 -10.56 -6.55 5.11
CA ILE A 185 -10.51 -7.01 6.48
C ILE A 185 -9.06 -7.04 6.93
N LEU A 186 -8.69 -6.14 7.85
CA LEU A 186 -7.38 -6.12 8.45
C LEU A 186 -7.40 -6.74 9.85
N GLY A 187 -6.58 -7.77 10.01
CA GLY A 187 -6.21 -8.39 11.27
C GLY A 187 -7.28 -9.37 11.76
N PRO A 188 -6.97 -10.16 12.80
CA PRO A 188 -7.94 -11.02 13.47
C PRO A 188 -9.05 -10.22 14.17
N MET A 189 -8.86 -8.91 14.38
CA MET A 189 -9.88 -8.01 14.93
C MET A 189 -10.84 -7.42 13.88
N PHE A 190 -10.77 -7.88 12.62
CA PHE A 190 -11.67 -7.47 11.54
C PHE A 190 -11.84 -5.96 11.40
N LEU A 191 -10.73 -5.21 11.28
CA LEU A 191 -10.81 -3.78 11.00
C LEU A 191 -11.17 -3.57 9.52
N PRO A 192 -12.37 -3.05 9.21
CA PRO A 192 -12.79 -2.85 7.84
C PRO A 192 -12.14 -1.58 7.29
N ALA A 193 -11.63 -1.67 6.08
CA ALA A 193 -11.05 -0.55 5.37
C ALA A 193 -11.44 -0.54 3.89
N GLU A 194 -11.19 0.59 3.24
CA GLU A 194 -11.27 0.74 1.78
C GLU A 194 -10.03 1.48 1.26
N VAL A 195 -9.65 1.19 0.02
CA VAL A 195 -8.66 1.98 -0.72
C VAL A 195 -9.43 2.83 -1.71
N VAL A 196 -9.20 4.15 -1.64
CA VAL A 196 -9.82 5.14 -2.52
C VAL A 196 -8.75 5.73 -3.41
N TYR A 197 -8.98 5.72 -4.72
CA TYR A 197 -8.13 6.40 -5.69
C TYR A 197 -8.82 7.61 -6.31
N GLU A 198 -8.13 8.75 -6.28
CA GLU A 198 -8.60 10.04 -6.78
C GLU A 198 -7.49 10.77 -7.54
N LEU A 199 -7.86 11.59 -8.52
CA LEU A 199 -6.97 12.60 -9.07
C LEU A 199 -7.22 13.91 -8.34
N ALA A 200 -6.17 14.60 -7.91
CA ALA A 200 -6.30 15.92 -7.33
C ALA A 200 -6.93 16.88 -8.34
N SER A 201 -7.85 17.72 -7.85
CA SER A 201 -8.41 18.83 -8.63
C SER A 201 -7.28 19.68 -9.22
N PRO A 202 -7.39 20.09 -10.49
CA PRO A 202 -6.37 20.89 -11.17
C PRO A 202 -6.18 22.27 -10.52
#